data_AF-A0A2E5KYS5-F1
#
_entry.id   AF-A0A2E5KYS5-F1
#
_cell.length_a   1.000
_cell.length_b   1.000
_cell.length_c   1.000
_cell.angle_alpha   90.00
_cell.angle_beta   90.00
_cell.angle_gamma   90.00
#
_symmetry.space_group_name_H-M   'P 1'
#
loop_
_entity.id
_entity.type
_entity.pdbx_description
1 polymer ?
#
loop_
_entity_poly.entity_id
_entity_poly.type
_entity_poly.pdbx_seq_one_letter_code
_entity_poly.pdbx_strand_id
1 'polypeptide(L)'
;MQHATHFATDPSEDSWVNEGLSEVAAELAGFARSATSAFVLAPATSLTAWAQDISISTANYGAVNLFFAFLATHYGGNEILTTIAREQKDGIASVDASLASMGFAETANDVYADWLVANYLSTDEGPYRYDGHDVPPVKNLYRRAPDSRTSNVRSYGAEYLVTSTGSGRMAVSFQGESETALLNNPPHSGDTCWWANQGDSIDSTLTRSVDLRSVESATLKFWVDYEIEESWDYAYVMASINNGSTWDILESRRGLNFNPNGNAYGPGLTGTSLGWVQDSVDLSAYAGNEILLRFEYITDDAVFSKGPCFDDFEIEEIGWSDNTSNDGGWVAEGFVRVRGTIPTQYLMQLIHEKDVGEPVVYQMPIDITGKGEFTIENVGDDDLVVVVISAVTRASTLPTEYTVTLRE
;
A
#
# COMPACT_ATOMS: atom_id res chain seq x y z
N MET A 1 -8.39 -23.83 -2.95
CA MET A 1 -9.65 -23.74 -3.73
C MET A 1 -10.14 -22.30 -3.80
N GLN A 2 -10.03 -21.52 -2.72
CA GLN A 2 -10.29 -20.07 -2.74
C GLN A 2 -9.42 -19.36 -3.80
N HIS A 3 -8.08 -19.42 -3.72
CA HIS A 3 -7.19 -18.76 -4.70
C HIS A 3 -7.55 -19.08 -6.16
N ALA A 4 -7.74 -20.36 -6.49
CA ALA A 4 -8.10 -20.78 -7.85
C ALA A 4 -9.47 -20.25 -8.33
N THR A 5 -10.41 -20.06 -7.41
CA THR A 5 -11.73 -19.48 -7.75
C THR A 5 -11.61 -17.98 -7.92
N HIS A 6 -10.84 -17.33 -7.03
CA HIS A 6 -10.59 -15.90 -7.07
C HIS A 6 -9.86 -15.51 -8.35
N PHE A 7 -8.76 -16.17 -8.69
CA PHE A 7 -8.02 -15.96 -9.94
C PHE A 7 -8.90 -16.10 -11.20
N ALA A 8 -9.91 -16.99 -11.16
CA ALA A 8 -10.82 -17.17 -12.29
C ALA A 8 -11.86 -16.05 -12.44
N THR A 9 -12.09 -15.26 -11.39
CA THR A 9 -13.06 -14.15 -11.38
C THR A 9 -12.39 -12.78 -11.39
N ASP A 10 -11.32 -12.63 -10.63
CA ASP A 10 -10.51 -11.43 -10.49
C ASP A 10 -9.03 -11.83 -10.33
N PRO A 11 -8.26 -11.85 -11.43
CA PRO A 11 -6.85 -12.18 -11.40
C PRO A 11 -5.96 -11.01 -10.98
N SER A 12 -6.47 -9.78 -10.87
CA SER A 12 -5.65 -8.58 -10.55
C SER A 12 -5.68 -8.16 -9.08
N GLU A 13 -6.52 -8.81 -8.27
CA GLU A 13 -6.71 -8.41 -6.87
C GLU A 13 -5.42 -8.47 -6.04
N ASP A 14 -5.23 -7.46 -5.19
CA ASP A 14 -4.09 -7.35 -4.28
C ASP A 14 -3.98 -8.59 -3.38
N SER A 15 -2.73 -9.03 -3.16
CA SER A 15 -2.39 -10.18 -2.32
C SER A 15 -3.06 -10.16 -0.96
N TRP A 16 -3.13 -9.00 -0.29
CA TRP A 16 -3.70 -8.92 1.06
C TRP A 16 -5.20 -9.23 1.10
N VAL A 17 -5.96 -8.88 0.05
CA VAL A 17 -7.37 -9.25 -0.08
C VAL A 17 -7.49 -10.72 -0.39
N ASN A 18 -6.71 -11.18 -1.38
CA ASN A 18 -6.68 -12.58 -1.81
C ASN A 18 -6.41 -13.54 -0.63
N GLU A 19 -5.40 -13.20 0.16
CA GLU A 19 -4.95 -13.96 1.31
C GLU A 19 -5.92 -13.85 2.48
N GLY A 20 -6.47 -12.66 2.74
CA GLY A 20 -7.52 -12.48 3.74
C GLY A 20 -8.77 -13.32 3.50
N LEU A 21 -9.23 -13.37 2.25
CA LEU A 21 -10.34 -14.24 1.85
C LEU A 21 -9.97 -15.72 1.97
N SER A 22 -8.71 -16.09 1.70
CA SER A 22 -8.20 -17.45 1.92
C SER A 22 -8.11 -17.85 3.38
N GLU A 23 -7.72 -16.94 4.28
CA GLU A 23 -7.71 -17.16 5.72
C GLU A 23 -9.12 -17.54 6.22
N VAL A 24 -10.12 -16.72 5.89
CA VAL A 24 -11.51 -16.94 6.30
C VAL A 24 -12.11 -18.17 5.62
N ALA A 25 -11.79 -18.42 4.34
CA ALA A 25 -12.26 -19.63 3.65
C ALA A 25 -11.75 -20.92 4.30
N ALA A 26 -10.52 -20.92 4.83
CA ALA A 26 -9.98 -22.06 5.57
C ALA A 26 -10.73 -22.28 6.90
N GLU A 27 -11.10 -21.22 7.61
CA GLU A 27 -11.89 -21.29 8.85
C GLU A 27 -13.29 -21.82 8.59
N LEU A 28 -13.96 -21.33 7.54
CA LEU A 28 -15.26 -21.84 7.10
C LEU A 28 -15.21 -23.32 6.73
N ALA A 29 -14.06 -23.82 6.27
CA ALA A 29 -13.82 -25.24 6.01
C ALA A 29 -13.44 -26.04 7.26
N GLY A 30 -13.35 -25.41 8.44
CA GLY A 30 -13.07 -26.05 9.73
C GLY A 30 -11.58 -26.14 10.09
N PHE A 31 -10.70 -25.41 9.41
CA PHE A 31 -9.27 -25.37 9.74
C PHE A 31 -8.97 -24.16 10.64
N ALA A 32 -8.31 -24.41 11.78
CA ALA A 32 -7.90 -23.35 12.69
C ALA A 32 -6.78 -22.50 12.08
N ARG A 33 -6.82 -21.18 12.33
CA ARG A 33 -5.74 -20.24 12.00
C ARG A 33 -5.02 -19.82 13.28
N SER A 34 -3.71 -19.57 13.19
CA SER A 34 -2.87 -19.21 14.35
C SER A 34 -2.15 -17.87 14.20
N ALA A 35 -2.34 -17.18 13.08
CA ALA A 35 -1.59 -15.97 12.74
C ALA A 35 -2.07 -14.72 13.51
N THR A 36 -3.31 -14.72 14.01
CA THR A 36 -3.92 -13.62 14.77
C THR A 36 -3.07 -13.19 15.97
N SER A 37 -2.49 -14.16 16.69
CA SER A 37 -1.61 -13.90 17.84
C SER A 37 -0.35 -13.12 17.47
N ALA A 38 0.19 -13.33 16.26
CA ALA A 38 1.35 -12.58 15.79
C ALA A 38 0.97 -11.12 15.49
N PHE A 39 -0.19 -10.90 14.88
CA PHE A 39 -0.69 -9.57 14.58
C PHE A 39 -1.00 -8.75 15.83
N VAL A 40 -1.74 -9.29 16.79
CA VAL A 40 -2.10 -8.53 18.01
C VAL A 40 -0.85 -8.15 18.84
N LEU A 41 0.26 -8.86 18.70
CA LEU A 41 1.57 -8.51 19.29
C LEU A 41 2.38 -7.51 18.46
N ALA A 42 1.99 -7.26 17.22
CA ALA A 42 2.61 -6.33 16.27
C ALA A 42 1.55 -5.53 15.49
N PRO A 43 0.69 -4.75 16.16
CA PRO A 43 -0.42 -4.02 15.49
C PRO A 43 0.04 -2.95 14.49
N ALA A 44 1.32 -2.57 14.53
CA ALA A 44 1.94 -1.67 13.56
C ALA A 44 2.15 -2.33 12.18
N THR A 45 1.94 -3.65 12.06
CA THR A 45 1.90 -4.35 10.78
C THR A 45 0.80 -3.75 9.91
N SER A 46 1.15 -3.37 8.69
CA SER A 46 0.19 -2.82 7.72
C SER A 46 -0.75 -3.91 7.23
N LEU A 47 -2.05 -3.59 7.13
CA LEU A 47 -3.03 -4.45 6.49
C LEU A 47 -2.74 -4.62 4.99
N THR A 48 -2.29 -3.56 4.32
CA THR A 48 -2.17 -3.50 2.85
C THR A 48 -0.74 -3.64 2.33
N ALA A 49 0.27 -3.30 3.14
CA ALA A 49 1.67 -3.48 2.77
C ALA A 49 2.20 -4.83 3.30
N TRP A 50 2.35 -5.80 2.40
CA TRP A 50 2.81 -7.13 2.72
C TRP A 50 4.33 -7.23 2.87
N ALA A 51 4.78 -8.00 3.87
CA ALA A 51 6.19 -8.26 4.07
C ALA A 51 6.68 -9.35 3.11
N GLN A 52 7.75 -9.04 2.36
CA GLN A 52 8.46 -9.96 1.48
C GLN A 52 9.13 -11.12 2.26
N ASP A 53 9.51 -10.89 3.52
CA ASP A 53 10.06 -11.92 4.41
C ASP A 53 8.93 -12.73 5.08
N ILE A 54 8.88 -14.03 4.78
CA ILE A 54 7.87 -14.95 5.31
C ILE A 54 7.88 -15.07 6.84
N SER A 55 9.01 -14.78 7.49
CA SER A 55 9.12 -14.77 8.95
C SER A 55 8.40 -13.58 9.60
N ILE A 56 8.16 -12.52 8.83
CA ILE A 56 7.47 -11.30 9.25
C ILE A 56 6.01 -11.31 8.78
N SER A 57 5.72 -11.91 7.61
CA SER A 57 4.38 -11.94 7.02
C SER A 57 3.34 -12.69 7.86
N THR A 58 3.74 -13.49 8.84
CA THR A 58 2.80 -14.13 9.79
C THR A 58 1.88 -13.10 10.45
N ALA A 59 2.37 -11.90 10.78
CA ALA A 59 1.52 -10.84 11.30
C ALA A 59 0.57 -10.26 10.23
N ASN A 60 0.97 -10.23 8.95
CA ASN A 60 0.08 -9.81 7.86
C ASN A 60 -1.09 -10.80 7.72
N TYR A 61 -0.83 -12.12 7.71
CA TYR A 61 -1.89 -13.14 7.71
C TYR A 61 -2.86 -12.98 8.88
N GLY A 62 -2.35 -12.68 10.08
CA GLY A 62 -3.19 -12.42 11.24
C GLY A 62 -4.05 -11.16 11.10
N ALA A 63 -3.50 -10.10 10.51
CA ALA A 63 -4.21 -8.85 10.27
C ALA A 63 -5.37 -9.05 9.29
N VAL A 64 -5.09 -9.67 8.13
CA VAL A 64 -6.10 -9.89 7.09
C VAL A 64 -7.17 -10.88 7.54
N ASN A 65 -6.80 -11.93 8.28
CA ASN A 65 -7.77 -12.85 8.89
C ASN A 65 -8.76 -12.11 9.79
N LEU A 66 -8.28 -11.31 10.75
CA LEU A 66 -9.16 -10.54 11.64
C LEU A 66 -9.98 -9.50 10.88
N PHE A 67 -9.40 -8.78 9.92
CA PHE A 67 -10.12 -7.76 9.16
C PHE A 67 -11.29 -8.35 8.38
N PHE A 68 -11.08 -9.45 7.63
CA PHE A 68 -12.15 -10.09 6.88
C PHE A 68 -13.16 -10.83 7.77
N ALA A 69 -12.73 -11.39 8.91
CA ALA A 69 -13.64 -11.93 9.91
C ALA A 69 -14.54 -10.84 10.52
N PHE A 70 -13.98 -9.66 10.82
CA PHE A 70 -14.73 -8.49 11.27
C PHE A 70 -15.72 -8.03 10.20
N LEU A 71 -15.26 -7.90 8.96
CA LEU A 71 -16.11 -7.51 7.83
C LEU A 71 -17.30 -8.48 7.66
N ALA A 72 -17.06 -9.79 7.70
CA ALA A 72 -18.11 -10.80 7.63
C ALA A 72 -19.08 -10.70 8.82
N THR A 73 -18.58 -10.44 10.03
CA THR A 73 -19.40 -10.30 11.24
C THR A 73 -20.43 -9.17 11.12
N HIS A 74 -20.08 -8.06 10.46
CA HIS A 74 -20.89 -6.83 10.48
C HIS A 74 -21.56 -6.49 9.15
N TYR A 75 -21.04 -6.99 8.01
CA TYR A 75 -21.43 -6.53 6.68
C TYR A 75 -21.97 -7.66 5.79
N GLY A 76 -22.94 -8.44 6.26
CA GLY A 76 -23.63 -9.43 5.41
C GLY A 76 -22.94 -10.80 5.32
N GLY A 77 -22.04 -11.14 6.24
CA GLY A 77 -21.51 -12.50 6.36
C GLY A 77 -20.67 -12.92 5.15
N ASN A 78 -20.93 -14.14 4.66
CA ASN A 78 -20.21 -14.66 3.49
C ASN A 78 -20.55 -13.94 2.19
N GLU A 79 -21.64 -13.14 2.15
CA GLU A 79 -22.04 -12.41 0.96
C GLU A 79 -21.02 -11.31 0.62
N ILE A 80 -20.58 -10.50 1.60
CA ILE A 80 -19.56 -9.47 1.34
C ILE A 80 -18.23 -10.07 0.90
N LEU A 81 -17.82 -11.19 1.48
CA LEU A 81 -16.60 -11.90 1.09
C LEU A 81 -16.69 -12.39 -0.37
N THR A 82 -17.86 -12.88 -0.78
CA THR A 82 -18.10 -13.33 -2.16
C THR A 82 -18.20 -12.17 -3.14
N THR A 83 -18.75 -11.03 -2.70
CA THR A 83 -18.83 -9.80 -3.51
C THR A 83 -17.43 -9.25 -3.76
N ILE A 84 -16.59 -9.17 -2.73
CA ILE A 84 -15.19 -8.73 -2.85
C ILE A 84 -14.42 -9.64 -3.80
N ALA A 85 -14.52 -10.96 -3.65
CA ALA A 85 -13.83 -11.93 -4.52
C ALA A 85 -14.21 -11.86 -6.02
N ARG A 86 -15.22 -11.07 -6.38
CA ARG A 86 -15.74 -10.89 -7.73
C ARG A 86 -15.73 -9.44 -8.19
N GLU A 87 -15.31 -8.52 -7.34
CA GLU A 87 -15.11 -7.13 -7.73
C GLU A 87 -13.95 -7.08 -8.75
N GLN A 88 -13.85 -6.01 -9.54
CA GLN A 88 -12.79 -5.87 -10.56
C GLN A 88 -11.89 -4.66 -10.27
N LYS A 89 -12.09 -4.05 -9.11
CA LYS A 89 -11.17 -3.08 -8.54
C LYS A 89 -10.35 -3.83 -7.51
N ASP A 90 -9.14 -3.34 -7.28
CA ASP A 90 -8.22 -4.00 -6.37
C ASP A 90 -8.08 -3.25 -5.02
N GLY A 91 -7.64 -3.99 -4.02
CA GLY A 91 -7.29 -3.54 -2.68
C GLY A 91 -8.44 -2.86 -1.96
N ILE A 92 -8.14 -1.72 -1.33
CA ILE A 92 -9.14 -0.98 -0.56
C ILE A 92 -10.32 -0.51 -1.45
N ALA A 93 -10.08 -0.30 -2.75
CA ALA A 93 -11.13 0.09 -3.68
C ALA A 93 -12.13 -1.04 -3.95
N SER A 94 -11.70 -2.30 -3.83
CA SER A 94 -12.57 -3.48 -3.95
C SER A 94 -13.54 -3.58 -2.78
N VAL A 95 -13.05 -3.32 -1.56
CA VAL A 95 -13.85 -3.26 -0.33
C VAL A 95 -14.87 -2.12 -0.39
N ASP A 96 -14.45 -0.91 -0.79
CA ASP A 96 -15.37 0.24 -0.96
C ASP A 96 -16.49 -0.06 -1.95
N ALA A 97 -16.14 -0.60 -3.12
CA ALA A 97 -17.10 -0.90 -4.17
C ALA A 97 -18.08 -1.99 -3.74
N SER A 98 -17.59 -3.02 -3.05
CA SER A 98 -18.40 -4.12 -2.53
C SER A 98 -19.39 -3.63 -1.48
N LEU A 99 -18.96 -2.85 -0.49
CA LEU A 99 -19.82 -2.24 0.52
C LEU A 99 -20.92 -1.39 -0.13
N ALA A 100 -20.55 -0.49 -1.05
CA ALA A 100 -21.48 0.37 -1.76
C ALA A 100 -22.49 -0.44 -2.62
N SER A 101 -22.04 -1.49 -3.29
CA SER A 101 -22.90 -2.35 -4.12
C SER A 101 -23.94 -3.11 -3.30
N MET A 102 -23.62 -3.44 -2.05
CA MET A 102 -24.51 -4.09 -1.09
C MET A 102 -25.41 -3.10 -0.32
N GLY A 103 -25.26 -1.80 -0.58
CA GLY A 103 -26.10 -0.75 0.01
C GLY A 103 -25.66 -0.26 1.38
N PHE A 104 -24.43 -0.57 1.81
CA PHE A 104 -23.82 0.01 3.00
C PHE A 104 -23.38 1.45 2.72
N ALA A 105 -23.44 2.30 3.75
CA ALA A 105 -23.04 3.71 3.65
C ALA A 105 -21.56 3.89 4.01
N GLU A 106 -21.01 2.92 4.74
CA GLU A 106 -19.66 2.85 5.25
C GLU A 106 -18.65 2.63 4.12
N THR A 107 -17.51 3.30 4.21
CA THR A 107 -16.34 3.06 3.39
C THR A 107 -15.43 2.02 4.04
N ALA A 108 -14.47 1.50 3.29
CA ALA A 108 -13.42 0.64 3.82
C ALA A 108 -12.63 1.31 4.95
N ASN A 109 -12.47 2.64 4.94
CA ASN A 109 -11.81 3.37 6.03
C ASN A 109 -12.68 3.43 7.29
N ASP A 110 -14.00 3.50 7.16
CA ASP A 110 -14.92 3.45 8.28
C ASP A 110 -14.90 2.05 8.92
N VAL A 111 -14.96 0.99 8.10
CA VAL A 111 -14.80 -0.40 8.57
C VAL A 111 -13.45 -0.59 9.25
N TYR A 112 -12.37 -0.08 8.67
CA TYR A 112 -11.03 -0.15 9.24
C TYR A 112 -10.96 0.55 10.60
N ALA A 113 -11.62 1.70 10.77
CA ALA A 113 -11.69 2.40 12.05
C ALA A 113 -12.41 1.60 13.13
N ASP A 114 -13.54 0.97 12.81
CA ASP A 114 -14.23 0.12 13.77
C ASP A 114 -13.45 -1.17 14.07
N TRP A 115 -12.76 -1.73 13.08
CA TRP A 115 -11.88 -2.89 13.24
C TRP A 115 -10.72 -2.62 14.20
N LEU A 116 -10.09 -1.44 14.14
CA LEU A 116 -9.05 -1.06 15.10
C LEU A 116 -9.59 -1.01 16.54
N VAL A 117 -10.80 -0.49 16.73
CA VAL A 117 -11.44 -0.48 18.06
C VAL A 117 -11.80 -1.90 18.50
N ALA A 118 -12.31 -2.74 17.58
CA ALA A 118 -12.63 -4.14 17.85
C ALA A 118 -11.39 -4.95 18.26
N ASN A 119 -10.22 -4.69 17.65
CA ASN A 119 -8.95 -5.31 18.05
C ASN A 119 -8.54 -4.99 19.50
N TYR A 120 -8.94 -3.83 20.04
CA TYR A 120 -8.67 -3.46 21.42
C TYR A 120 -9.74 -3.97 22.38
N LEU A 121 -11.02 -3.71 22.09
CA LEU A 121 -12.13 -4.02 23.00
C LEU A 121 -12.57 -5.48 22.94
N SER A 122 -12.58 -6.09 21.75
CA SER A 122 -13.05 -7.45 21.47
C SER A 122 -14.32 -7.80 22.26
N THR A 123 -15.38 -7.01 22.11
CA THR A 123 -16.61 -7.19 22.91
C THR A 123 -17.36 -8.45 22.52
N ASP A 124 -18.17 -9.00 23.43
CA ASP A 124 -19.02 -10.16 23.13
C ASP A 124 -20.17 -9.82 22.16
N GLU A 125 -20.64 -8.57 22.21
CA GLU A 125 -21.82 -8.08 21.50
C GLU A 125 -21.58 -6.67 20.92
N GLY A 126 -22.46 -6.22 20.04
CA GLY A 126 -22.42 -4.86 19.50
C GLY A 126 -21.44 -4.67 18.33
N PRO A 127 -20.99 -3.43 18.05
CA PRO A 127 -20.26 -3.07 16.83
C PRO A 127 -18.78 -3.49 16.84
N TYR A 128 -18.23 -3.85 18.00
CA TYR A 128 -16.80 -4.15 18.17
C TYR A 128 -16.53 -5.63 18.48
N ARG A 129 -17.49 -6.50 18.17
CA ARG A 129 -17.39 -7.95 18.38
C ARG A 129 -16.80 -8.68 17.17
N TYR A 130 -16.38 -9.91 17.43
CA TYR A 130 -16.08 -10.90 16.40
C TYR A 130 -16.99 -12.12 16.56
N ASP A 131 -17.64 -12.56 15.49
CA ASP A 131 -18.40 -13.82 15.53
C ASP A 131 -17.43 -15.00 15.40
N GLY A 132 -17.43 -15.91 16.38
CA GLY A 132 -16.67 -17.15 16.34
C GLY A 132 -15.14 -17.00 16.53
N HIS A 133 -14.65 -15.82 16.92
CA HIS A 133 -13.23 -15.57 17.20
C HIS A 133 -13.04 -15.02 18.61
N ASP A 134 -12.08 -15.59 19.33
CA ASP A 134 -11.55 -15.03 20.57
C ASP A 134 -10.27 -14.27 20.23
N VAL A 135 -10.30 -12.94 20.33
CA VAL A 135 -9.18 -12.07 19.94
C VAL A 135 -8.37 -11.73 21.20
N PRO A 136 -7.10 -12.16 21.30
CA PRO A 136 -6.26 -11.81 22.44
C PRO A 136 -6.03 -10.30 22.51
N PRO A 137 -5.79 -9.74 23.71
CA PRO A 137 -5.54 -8.30 23.86
C PRO A 137 -4.43 -7.80 22.94
N VAL A 138 -4.73 -6.76 22.17
CA VAL A 138 -3.74 -6.08 21.33
C VAL A 138 -2.62 -5.46 22.19
N LYS A 139 -1.42 -5.40 21.64
CA LYS A 139 -0.25 -4.87 22.33
C LYS A 139 -0.42 -3.38 22.62
N ASN A 140 -0.51 -3.09 23.91
CA ASN A 140 -0.61 -1.74 24.44
C ASN A 140 0.75 -1.11 24.73
N LEU A 141 0.84 0.19 24.48
CA LEU A 141 1.95 1.06 24.84
C LEU A 141 1.53 1.94 26.01
N TYR A 142 1.79 1.48 27.23
CA TYR A 142 1.42 2.24 28.43
C TYR A 142 2.25 3.51 28.60
N ARG A 143 1.60 4.63 28.92
CA ARG A 143 2.18 5.93 29.24
C ARG A 143 1.46 6.60 30.40
N ARG A 144 2.17 7.47 31.11
CA ARG A 144 1.63 8.27 32.22
C ARG A 144 1.64 9.74 31.80
N ALA A 145 0.47 10.37 31.73
CA ALA A 145 0.38 11.80 31.49
C ALA A 145 0.98 12.62 32.66
N PRO A 146 1.47 13.85 32.40
CA PRO A 146 1.74 14.40 31.09
C PRO A 146 2.92 13.71 30.40
N ASP A 147 2.80 13.43 29.10
CA ASP A 147 3.85 12.78 28.32
C ASP A 147 3.80 13.26 26.86
N SER A 148 4.90 13.09 26.14
CA SER A 148 4.97 13.32 24.69
C SER A 148 5.81 12.24 24.03
N ARG A 149 5.28 11.66 22.97
CA ARG A 149 5.95 10.58 22.23
C ARG A 149 5.99 10.90 20.75
N THR A 150 7.18 10.78 20.17
CA THR A 150 7.40 10.71 18.73
C THR A 150 7.57 9.24 18.32
N SER A 151 6.90 8.83 17.25
CA SER A 151 6.96 7.48 16.67
C SER A 151 6.70 7.58 15.17
N ASN A 152 6.57 6.44 14.49
CA ASN A 152 6.05 6.38 13.13
C ASN A 152 5.04 5.24 12.99
N VAL A 153 4.20 5.33 11.97
CA VAL A 153 3.21 4.30 11.62
C VAL A 153 3.14 4.16 10.10
N ARG A 154 3.03 2.93 9.60
CA ARG A 154 2.77 2.67 8.17
C ARG A 154 1.29 2.87 7.88
N SER A 155 0.94 3.23 6.65
CA SER A 155 -0.46 3.22 6.23
C SER A 155 -1.09 1.86 6.51
N TYR A 156 -2.30 1.87 7.05
CA TYR A 156 -3.06 0.72 7.51
C TYR A 156 -2.37 -0.16 8.57
N GLY A 157 -1.38 0.35 9.29
CA GLY A 157 -0.93 -0.17 10.59
C GLY A 157 -1.41 0.72 11.74
N ALA A 158 -1.31 0.25 12.99
CA ALA A 158 -1.76 1.01 14.16
C ALA A 158 -0.84 0.91 15.39
N GLU A 159 -0.80 1.97 16.20
CA GLU A 159 -0.31 1.95 17.57
C GLU A 159 -1.45 2.20 18.58
N TYR A 160 -1.41 1.49 19.71
CA TYR A 160 -2.37 1.63 20.81
C TYR A 160 -1.65 2.21 22.04
N LEU A 161 -1.83 3.50 22.29
CA LEU A 161 -1.26 4.18 23.44
C LEU A 161 -2.27 4.18 24.58
N VAL A 162 -1.96 3.52 25.69
CA VAL A 162 -2.85 3.47 26.86
C VAL A 162 -2.33 4.39 27.94
N THR A 163 -3.19 5.25 28.45
CA THR A 163 -2.88 6.13 29.57
C THR A 163 -4.04 6.17 30.54
N SER A 164 -3.78 6.64 31.76
CA SER A 164 -4.79 7.01 32.72
C SER A 164 -4.52 8.42 33.21
N THR A 165 -5.56 9.08 33.69
CA THR A 165 -5.45 10.39 34.34
C THR A 165 -5.54 10.23 35.84
N GLY A 166 -4.84 11.07 36.62
CA GLY A 166 -5.20 11.34 38.01
C GLY A 166 -6.17 12.52 38.18
N SER A 167 -6.71 13.05 37.07
CA SER A 167 -7.51 14.26 36.98
C SER A 167 -8.74 14.02 36.10
N GLY A 168 -9.86 14.68 36.40
CA GLY A 168 -11.15 14.48 35.73
C GLY A 168 -11.23 14.73 34.21
N ARG A 169 -10.10 14.92 33.50
CA ARG A 169 -10.04 15.17 32.05
C ARG A 169 -8.70 14.69 31.46
N MET A 170 -8.70 14.35 30.16
CA MET A 170 -7.50 14.04 29.38
C MET A 170 -7.50 14.83 28.08
N ALA A 171 -6.52 15.71 27.89
CA ALA A 171 -6.28 16.40 26.63
C ALA A 171 -5.20 15.69 25.80
N VAL A 172 -5.53 15.35 24.56
CA VAL A 172 -4.63 14.71 23.60
C VAL A 172 -4.42 15.66 22.42
N SER A 173 -3.16 15.92 22.08
CA SER A 173 -2.79 16.61 20.85
C SER A 173 -1.93 15.72 19.97
N PHE A 174 -2.18 15.77 18.66
CA PHE A 174 -1.49 15.00 17.63
C PHE A 174 -0.90 15.95 16.58
N GLN A 175 0.33 15.64 16.15
CA GLN A 175 1.00 16.27 15.02
C GLN A 175 1.68 15.20 14.18
N GLY A 176 1.13 14.90 13.01
CA GLY A 176 1.76 14.06 11.99
C GLY A 176 2.41 14.88 10.88
N GLU A 177 3.24 14.24 10.07
CA GLU A 177 3.74 14.83 8.81
C GLU A 177 2.59 15.01 7.81
N SER A 178 2.45 16.21 7.25
CA SER A 178 1.37 16.54 6.29
C SER A 178 1.52 15.82 4.96
N GLU A 179 2.73 15.36 4.64
CA GLU A 179 3.02 14.51 3.48
C GLU A 179 3.81 13.27 3.90
N THR A 180 3.61 12.18 3.17
CA THR A 180 4.36 10.93 3.35
C THR A 180 5.00 10.54 2.03
N ALA A 181 6.08 9.76 2.12
CA ALA A 181 6.79 9.27 0.96
C ALA A 181 5.89 8.34 0.12
N LEU A 182 5.78 8.63 -1.17
CA LEU A 182 5.21 7.72 -2.17
C LEU A 182 6.30 6.79 -2.71
N LEU A 183 7.47 7.38 -3.01
CA LEU A 183 8.65 6.72 -3.56
C LEU A 183 9.70 6.48 -2.47
N ASN A 184 10.57 5.49 -2.67
CA ASN A 184 11.69 5.22 -1.76
C ASN A 184 12.73 6.35 -1.76
N ASN A 185 12.98 6.93 -2.95
CA ASN A 185 13.84 8.09 -3.13
C ASN A 185 13.06 9.20 -3.86
N PRO A 186 13.33 10.49 -3.56
CA PRO A 186 12.78 11.58 -4.36
C PRO A 186 13.26 11.47 -5.81
N PRO A 187 12.54 12.06 -6.79
CA PRO A 187 12.95 12.08 -8.20
C PRO A 187 14.43 12.47 -8.40
N HIS A 188 15.08 11.87 -9.40
CA HIS A 188 16.52 12.06 -9.63
C HIS A 188 16.85 13.53 -9.92
N SER A 189 16.02 14.15 -10.76
CA SER A 189 16.07 15.59 -11.01
C SER A 189 14.67 16.20 -10.96
N GLY A 190 14.60 17.53 -10.79
CA GLY A 190 13.31 18.23 -10.72
C GLY A 190 12.42 17.75 -9.57
N ASP A 191 11.11 17.75 -9.80
CA ASP A 191 10.08 17.43 -8.80
C ASP A 191 9.28 16.16 -9.14
N THR A 192 9.53 15.52 -10.29
CA THR A 192 8.69 14.44 -10.81
C THR A 192 9.50 13.31 -11.42
N CYS A 193 8.92 12.11 -11.47
CA CYS A 193 9.38 11.00 -12.31
C CYS A 193 8.18 10.18 -12.80
N TRP A 194 8.38 9.32 -13.79
CA TRP A 194 7.36 8.38 -14.27
C TRP A 194 7.44 7.08 -13.48
N TRP A 195 6.49 6.88 -12.57
CA TRP A 195 6.40 5.69 -11.73
C TRP A 195 5.47 4.68 -12.39
N ALA A 196 5.90 3.42 -12.47
CA ALA A 196 5.14 2.34 -13.08
C ALA A 196 3.93 1.87 -12.27
N ASN A 197 3.67 2.51 -11.13
CA ASN A 197 2.77 2.06 -10.08
C ASN A 197 3.30 0.79 -9.36
N GLN A 198 2.53 0.31 -8.40
CA GLN A 198 2.77 -0.93 -7.67
C GLN A 198 1.44 -1.70 -7.56
N GLY A 199 1.51 -3.02 -7.55
CA GLY A 199 0.34 -3.90 -7.48
C GLY A 199 0.68 -5.30 -7.99
N ASP A 200 -0.15 -6.27 -7.64
CA ASP A 200 -0.06 -7.62 -8.18
C ASP A 200 -0.77 -7.67 -9.54
N SER A 201 -0.27 -8.50 -10.46
CA SER A 201 -0.85 -8.75 -11.78
C SER A 201 -1.09 -7.50 -12.62
N ILE A 202 -0.20 -6.50 -12.50
CA ILE A 202 -0.25 -5.28 -13.31
C ILE A 202 0.59 -5.41 -14.58
N ASP A 203 0.13 -4.76 -15.65
CA ASP A 203 0.86 -4.53 -16.90
C ASP A 203 0.80 -3.04 -17.21
N SER A 204 1.82 -2.32 -16.74
CA SER A 204 1.93 -0.87 -16.89
C SER A 204 2.83 -0.56 -18.08
N THR A 205 2.37 0.29 -19.02
CA THR A 205 3.16 0.76 -20.17
C THR A 205 3.32 2.29 -20.22
N LEU A 206 4.48 2.73 -20.68
CA LEU A 206 4.80 4.13 -20.95
C LEU A 206 5.42 4.22 -22.34
N THR A 207 4.67 4.75 -23.31
CA THR A 207 5.03 4.68 -24.75
C THR A 207 5.19 6.07 -25.38
N ARG A 208 6.20 6.27 -26.24
CA ARG A 208 6.44 7.53 -26.98
C ARG A 208 6.98 7.26 -28.39
N SER A 209 6.64 8.12 -29.36
CA SER A 209 7.26 8.13 -30.69
C SER A 209 8.62 8.85 -30.66
N VAL A 210 9.64 8.24 -31.28
CA VAL A 210 10.99 8.78 -31.43
C VAL A 210 11.41 8.72 -32.90
N ASP A 211 11.82 9.85 -33.45
CA ASP A 211 12.30 9.94 -34.83
C ASP A 211 13.82 9.74 -34.91
N LEU A 212 14.25 8.58 -35.40
CA LEU A 212 15.65 8.24 -35.61
C LEU A 212 16.05 8.30 -37.09
N ARG A 213 15.23 8.89 -37.97
CA ARG A 213 15.48 8.91 -39.43
C ARG A 213 16.73 9.66 -39.84
N SER A 214 17.19 10.59 -39.00
CA SER A 214 18.34 11.46 -39.30
C SER A 214 19.68 10.94 -38.79
N VAL A 215 19.73 9.78 -38.14
CA VAL A 215 20.93 9.24 -37.50
C VAL A 215 21.25 7.83 -37.99
N GLU A 216 22.52 7.43 -37.90
CA GLU A 216 23.01 6.08 -38.27
C GLU A 216 23.15 5.14 -37.07
N SER A 217 23.16 5.70 -35.86
CA SER A 217 23.19 5.01 -34.58
C SER A 217 22.48 5.88 -33.54
N ALA A 218 21.93 5.27 -32.50
CA ALA A 218 21.29 6.00 -31.42
C ALA A 218 21.40 5.22 -30.11
N THR A 219 21.56 5.92 -28.99
CA THR A 219 21.55 5.32 -27.66
C THR A 219 20.52 6.01 -26.79
N LEU A 220 19.60 5.25 -26.21
CA LEU A 220 18.75 5.76 -25.15
C LEU A 220 19.50 5.68 -23.82
N LYS A 221 19.55 6.79 -23.10
CA LYS A 221 19.97 6.87 -21.69
C LYS A 221 18.78 7.32 -20.84
N PHE A 222 18.71 6.80 -19.63
CA PHE A 222 17.70 7.20 -18.65
C PHE A 222 18.20 6.92 -17.23
N TRP A 223 17.59 7.59 -16.26
CA TRP A 223 17.76 7.27 -14.85
C TRP A 223 16.59 6.41 -14.37
N VAL A 224 16.87 5.44 -13.52
CA VAL A 224 15.86 4.56 -12.92
C VAL A 224 16.19 4.29 -11.46
N ASP A 225 15.19 4.36 -10.60
CA ASP A 225 15.19 3.81 -9.24
C ASP A 225 14.13 2.72 -9.18
N TYR A 226 14.50 1.50 -8.78
CA TYR A 226 13.58 0.37 -8.80
C TYR A 226 13.76 -0.56 -7.60
N GLU A 227 12.63 -1.01 -7.08
CA GLU A 227 12.50 -2.14 -6.16
C GLU A 227 11.40 -3.05 -6.72
N ILE A 228 11.82 -4.15 -7.32
CA ILE A 228 11.02 -5.10 -8.08
C ILE A 228 11.23 -6.48 -7.45
N GLU A 229 10.18 -7.29 -7.32
CA GLU A 229 10.34 -8.64 -6.75
C GLU A 229 11.36 -9.44 -7.57
N GLU A 230 12.41 -9.92 -6.91
CA GLU A 230 13.56 -10.47 -7.61
C GLU A 230 13.20 -11.79 -8.30
N SER A 231 13.36 -11.80 -9.63
CA SER A 231 13.13 -12.93 -10.53
C SER A 231 11.67 -13.37 -10.73
N TRP A 232 10.70 -12.60 -10.24
CA TRP A 232 9.26 -12.83 -10.45
C TRP A 232 8.66 -11.71 -11.30
N ASP A 233 8.96 -10.48 -10.92
CA ASP A 233 8.56 -9.26 -11.61
C ASP A 233 9.67 -8.69 -12.48
N TYR A 234 9.29 -8.01 -13.57
CA TYR A 234 10.24 -7.45 -14.52
C TYR A 234 9.78 -6.14 -15.14
N ALA A 235 10.73 -5.22 -15.31
CA ALA A 235 10.56 -4.05 -16.16
C ALA A 235 11.42 -4.14 -17.44
N TYR A 236 10.84 -3.77 -18.56
CA TYR A 236 11.42 -3.90 -19.90
C TYR A 236 11.52 -2.54 -20.60
N VAL A 237 12.54 -2.41 -21.45
CA VAL A 237 12.59 -1.37 -22.49
C VAL A 237 12.33 -2.05 -23.82
N MET A 238 11.44 -1.51 -24.62
CA MET A 238 10.98 -2.13 -25.86
C MET A 238 10.92 -1.13 -27.01
N ALA A 239 11.11 -1.62 -28.23
CA ALA A 239 10.94 -0.83 -29.44
C ALA A 239 10.02 -1.50 -30.46
N SER A 240 9.32 -0.68 -31.23
CA SER A 240 8.44 -1.11 -32.33
C SER A 240 8.64 -0.22 -33.55
N ILE A 241 8.79 -0.83 -34.73
CA ILE A 241 8.81 -0.15 -36.04
C ILE A 241 7.50 -0.28 -36.83
N ASN A 242 6.48 -0.95 -36.26
CA ASN A 242 5.22 -1.26 -36.93
C ASN A 242 4.00 -0.78 -36.13
N ASN A 243 4.14 0.40 -35.52
CA ASN A 243 3.08 1.10 -34.80
C ASN A 243 2.46 0.24 -33.68
N GLY A 244 3.29 -0.50 -32.94
CA GLY A 244 2.92 -1.29 -31.78
C GLY A 244 2.34 -2.67 -32.09
N SER A 245 2.42 -3.13 -33.35
CA SER A 245 1.92 -4.46 -33.74
C SER A 245 2.81 -5.58 -33.20
N THR A 246 4.12 -5.35 -33.12
CA THR A 246 5.10 -6.22 -32.45
C THR A 246 6.13 -5.39 -31.72
N TRP A 247 6.65 -5.92 -30.62
CA TRP A 247 7.65 -5.25 -29.79
C TRP A 247 8.88 -6.13 -29.62
N ASP A 248 10.05 -5.53 -29.79
CA ASP A 248 11.33 -6.14 -29.46
C ASP A 248 11.71 -5.73 -28.03
N ILE A 249 11.94 -6.70 -27.14
CA ILE A 249 12.52 -6.44 -25.82
C ILE A 249 14.01 -6.16 -26.00
N LEU A 250 14.45 -5.01 -25.50
CA LEU A 250 15.82 -4.54 -25.65
C LEU A 250 16.62 -4.81 -24.38
N GLU A 251 17.81 -5.36 -24.55
CA GLU A 251 18.74 -5.58 -23.44
C GLU A 251 19.35 -4.25 -22.99
N SER A 252 18.92 -3.76 -21.84
CA SER A 252 19.58 -2.64 -21.18
C SER A 252 20.87 -3.09 -20.49
N ARG A 253 21.76 -2.15 -20.19
CA ARG A 253 23.03 -2.44 -19.50
C ARG A 253 22.82 -3.11 -18.13
N ARG A 254 21.70 -2.85 -17.45
CA ARG A 254 21.37 -3.45 -16.14
C ARG A 254 20.35 -4.59 -16.21
N GLY A 255 19.72 -4.79 -17.37
CA GLY A 255 18.78 -5.88 -17.59
C GLY A 255 19.45 -7.26 -17.43
N LEU A 256 18.75 -8.19 -16.82
CA LEU A 256 19.19 -9.56 -16.63
C LEU A 256 18.35 -10.49 -17.49
N ASN A 257 19.01 -11.36 -18.26
CA ASN A 257 18.36 -12.50 -18.89
C ASN A 257 18.37 -13.71 -17.93
N PHE A 258 17.80 -13.52 -16.74
CA PHE A 258 17.71 -14.52 -15.68
C PHE A 258 16.24 -14.81 -15.41
N ASN A 259 15.83 -16.07 -15.60
CA ASN A 259 14.42 -16.48 -15.51
C ASN A 259 14.27 -17.83 -14.78
N PRO A 260 14.53 -17.89 -13.46
CA PRO A 260 14.42 -19.13 -12.69
C PRO A 260 12.97 -19.58 -12.49
N ASN A 261 12.01 -18.64 -12.48
CA ASN A 261 10.61 -18.91 -12.18
C ASN A 261 9.74 -19.08 -13.44
N GLY A 262 10.24 -18.69 -14.61
CA GLY A 262 9.51 -18.77 -15.88
C GLY A 262 8.77 -17.47 -16.24
N ASN A 263 8.78 -16.46 -15.39
CA ASN A 263 8.01 -15.22 -15.56
C ASN A 263 8.66 -14.18 -16.50
N ALA A 264 9.96 -14.28 -16.79
CA ALA A 264 10.62 -13.31 -17.67
C ALA A 264 10.27 -13.52 -19.16
N TYR A 265 9.82 -12.47 -19.84
CA TYR A 265 9.59 -12.44 -21.29
C TYR A 265 10.86 -12.16 -22.12
N GLY A 266 11.93 -11.70 -21.47
CA GLY A 266 13.21 -11.35 -22.08
C GLY A 266 14.18 -10.76 -21.04
N PRO A 267 15.30 -10.14 -21.47
CA PRO A 267 16.17 -9.39 -20.58
C PRO A 267 15.40 -8.22 -19.93
N GLY A 268 15.34 -8.18 -18.61
CA GLY A 268 14.58 -7.15 -17.89
C GLY A 268 15.23 -6.73 -16.57
N LEU A 269 14.83 -5.59 -16.05
CA LEU A 269 15.19 -5.13 -14.72
C LEU A 269 14.37 -5.91 -13.68
N THR A 270 15.05 -6.44 -12.68
CA THR A 270 14.43 -7.15 -11.54
C THR A 270 15.32 -6.97 -10.31
N GLY A 271 14.77 -7.15 -9.10
CA GLY A 271 15.47 -6.89 -7.83
C GLY A 271 15.52 -5.39 -7.48
N THR A 272 16.59 -4.94 -6.84
CA THR A 272 16.72 -3.55 -6.37
C THR A 272 17.93 -2.81 -6.97
N SER A 273 17.75 -1.52 -7.31
CA SER A 273 18.84 -0.63 -7.72
C SER A 273 19.58 0.02 -6.55
N LEU A 274 19.03 -0.03 -5.33
CA LEU A 274 19.51 0.71 -4.15
C LEU A 274 19.57 2.24 -4.35
N GLY A 275 18.61 2.78 -5.10
CA GLY A 275 18.52 4.20 -5.45
C GLY A 275 18.65 4.46 -6.95
N TRP A 276 18.70 5.73 -7.32
CA TRP A 276 18.81 6.15 -8.72
C TRP A 276 20.13 5.71 -9.35
N VAL A 277 20.01 5.01 -10.48
CA VAL A 277 21.12 4.58 -11.33
C VAL A 277 20.84 4.95 -12.78
N GLN A 278 21.89 5.29 -13.52
CA GLN A 278 21.78 5.49 -14.96
C GLN A 278 21.84 4.14 -15.67
N ASP A 279 20.93 3.92 -16.62
CA ASP A 279 20.92 2.78 -17.52
C ASP A 279 20.87 3.25 -18.99
N SER A 280 21.11 2.34 -19.91
CA SER A 280 21.18 2.63 -21.34
C SER A 280 20.80 1.44 -22.20
N VAL A 281 20.23 1.73 -23.36
CA VAL A 281 19.83 0.76 -24.38
C VAL A 281 20.34 1.21 -25.75
N ASP A 282 20.94 0.29 -26.52
CA ASP A 282 21.35 0.55 -27.90
C ASP A 282 20.12 0.50 -28.83
N LEU A 283 19.88 1.60 -29.56
CA LEU A 283 18.80 1.74 -30.53
C LEU A 283 19.32 1.71 -31.98
N SER A 284 20.62 1.42 -32.20
CA SER A 284 21.25 1.50 -33.52
C SER A 284 20.59 0.61 -34.57
N ALA A 285 19.99 -0.52 -34.17
CA ALA A 285 19.22 -1.39 -35.06
C ALA A 285 17.98 -0.70 -35.67
N TYR A 286 17.50 0.38 -35.05
CA TYR A 286 16.31 1.13 -35.45
C TYR A 286 16.63 2.46 -36.14
N ALA A 287 17.91 2.83 -36.23
CA ALA A 287 18.36 4.02 -36.93
C ALA A 287 17.81 4.08 -38.38
N GLY A 288 17.46 5.28 -38.85
CA GLY A 288 16.79 5.46 -40.14
C GLY A 288 15.27 5.29 -40.12
N ASN A 289 14.65 4.97 -38.97
CA ASN A 289 13.20 4.81 -38.82
C ASN A 289 12.62 5.78 -37.78
N GLU A 290 11.30 5.97 -37.83
CA GLU A 290 10.53 6.47 -36.69
C GLU A 290 10.04 5.26 -35.90
N ILE A 291 10.25 5.23 -34.59
CA ILE A 291 9.94 4.08 -33.72
C ILE A 291 8.97 4.48 -32.62
N LEU A 292 8.23 3.50 -32.10
CA LEU A 292 7.68 3.60 -30.75
C LEU A 292 8.69 3.02 -29.76
N LEU A 293 9.00 3.78 -28.73
CA LEU A 293 9.78 3.38 -27.56
C LEU A 293 8.80 3.14 -26.41
N ARG A 294 8.96 2.04 -25.68
CA ARG A 294 8.11 1.70 -24.52
C ARG A 294 8.95 1.26 -23.32
N PHE A 295 8.52 1.71 -22.15
CA PHE A 295 8.84 1.07 -20.88
C PHE A 295 7.62 0.26 -20.43
N GLU A 296 7.81 -0.99 -20.02
CA GLU A 296 6.74 -1.91 -19.64
C GLU A 296 7.11 -2.55 -18.30
N TYR A 297 6.20 -2.57 -17.32
CA TYR A 297 6.39 -3.19 -16.01
C TYR A 297 5.29 -4.23 -15.81
N ILE A 298 5.71 -5.48 -15.62
CA ILE A 298 4.81 -6.63 -15.45
C ILE A 298 5.11 -7.28 -14.10
N THR A 299 4.06 -7.50 -13.32
CA THR A 299 4.11 -8.26 -12.07
C THR A 299 3.34 -9.57 -12.15
N ASP A 300 3.70 -10.53 -11.30
CA ASP A 300 2.97 -11.79 -11.18
C ASP A 300 1.78 -11.70 -10.21
N ASP A 301 1.19 -12.84 -9.81
CA ASP A 301 -0.07 -12.88 -9.06
C ASP A 301 0.08 -12.71 -7.54
N ALA A 302 1.29 -12.47 -7.02
CA ALA A 302 1.45 -12.19 -5.60
C ALA A 302 2.76 -11.46 -5.26
N VAL A 303 2.72 -10.63 -4.23
CA VAL A 303 3.89 -10.05 -3.57
C VAL A 303 4.63 -9.00 -4.40
N PHE A 304 3.96 -7.92 -4.77
CA PHE A 304 4.63 -6.77 -5.39
C PHE A 304 5.62 -6.00 -4.48
N SER A 305 6.51 -5.27 -5.14
CA SER A 305 7.40 -4.26 -4.52
C SER A 305 7.06 -2.84 -5.02
N LYS A 306 7.84 -1.81 -4.62
CA LYS A 306 7.55 -0.40 -4.98
C LYS A 306 7.49 -0.15 -6.50
N GLY A 307 8.06 -1.03 -7.32
CA GLY A 307 8.14 -0.88 -8.77
C GLY A 307 9.23 0.11 -9.19
N PRO A 308 9.43 0.31 -10.50
CA PRO A 308 10.39 1.28 -11.03
C PRO A 308 9.82 2.70 -11.18
N CYS A 309 10.65 3.71 -10.91
CA CYS A 309 10.45 5.09 -11.39
C CYS A 309 11.56 5.46 -12.37
N PHE A 310 11.19 6.08 -13.50
CA PHE A 310 12.10 6.50 -14.55
C PHE A 310 12.13 8.02 -14.67
N ASP A 311 13.31 8.58 -14.90
CA ASP A 311 13.55 10.01 -15.00
C ASP A 311 14.69 10.31 -15.98
N ASP A 312 14.83 11.58 -16.38
CA ASP A 312 15.96 12.09 -17.18
C ASP A 312 16.30 11.24 -18.42
N PHE A 313 15.35 11.13 -19.35
CA PHE A 313 15.54 10.43 -20.62
C PHE A 313 16.35 11.27 -21.61
N GLU A 314 17.23 10.63 -22.38
CA GLU A 314 18.07 11.30 -23.37
C GLU A 314 18.41 10.38 -24.55
N ILE A 315 18.39 10.96 -25.75
CA ILE A 315 19.02 10.40 -26.96
C ILE A 315 19.85 11.53 -27.59
N GLU A 316 21.15 11.51 -27.29
CA GLU A 316 22.10 12.57 -27.66
C GLU A 316 22.18 12.75 -29.19
N GLU A 317 22.12 11.66 -29.95
CA GLU A 317 22.33 11.66 -31.40
C GLU A 317 21.25 12.45 -32.16
N ILE A 318 20.06 12.61 -31.58
CA ILE A 318 18.97 13.44 -32.12
C ILE A 318 18.74 14.73 -31.30
N GLY A 319 19.57 14.98 -30.28
CA GLY A 319 19.44 16.13 -29.39
C GLY A 319 18.13 16.15 -28.58
N TRP A 320 17.59 14.97 -28.24
CA TRP A 320 16.36 14.85 -27.45
C TRP A 320 16.68 14.59 -25.99
N SER A 321 15.99 15.30 -25.10
CA SER A 321 15.97 15.02 -23.66
C SER A 321 14.61 15.33 -23.03
N ASP A 322 14.31 14.65 -21.93
CA ASP A 322 13.09 14.81 -21.14
C ASP A 322 13.39 14.56 -19.65
N ASN A 323 13.28 15.61 -18.84
CA ASN A 323 13.47 15.57 -17.38
C ASN A 323 12.16 15.38 -16.61
N THR A 324 11.13 14.88 -17.28
CA THR A 324 9.79 14.58 -16.76
C THR A 324 9.00 15.74 -16.20
N SER A 325 9.47 16.99 -16.32
CA SER A 325 8.75 18.19 -15.84
C SER A 325 7.39 18.44 -16.49
N ASN A 326 7.09 17.75 -17.59
CA ASN A 326 5.81 17.74 -18.30
C ASN A 326 5.52 16.34 -18.86
N ASP A 327 4.48 16.19 -19.70
CA ASP A 327 4.10 14.85 -20.19
C ASP A 327 5.09 14.30 -21.22
N GLY A 328 5.97 15.13 -21.77
CA GLY A 328 6.99 14.72 -22.70
C GLY A 328 6.43 13.94 -23.88
N GLY A 329 5.15 14.12 -24.25
CA GLY A 329 4.47 13.32 -25.28
C GLY A 329 4.40 11.81 -25.00
N TRP A 330 4.58 11.38 -23.76
CA TRP A 330 4.37 10.00 -23.33
C TRP A 330 2.88 9.67 -23.25
N VAL A 331 2.54 8.45 -23.67
CA VAL A 331 1.23 7.82 -23.46
C VAL A 331 1.40 6.80 -22.35
N ALA A 332 0.78 7.07 -21.21
CA ALA A 332 0.87 6.23 -20.02
C ALA A 332 -0.41 5.39 -19.85
N GLU A 333 -0.23 4.10 -19.63
CA GLU A 333 -1.27 3.15 -19.21
C GLU A 333 -0.71 2.45 -17.96
N GLY A 334 -1.32 2.66 -16.79
CA GLY A 334 -0.78 2.19 -15.51
C GLY A 334 0.35 3.06 -14.92
N PHE A 335 1.24 3.60 -15.76
CA PHE A 335 2.24 4.58 -15.33
C PHE A 335 1.59 5.90 -14.87
N VAL A 336 2.18 6.53 -13.85
CA VAL A 336 1.74 7.82 -13.32
C VAL A 336 2.95 8.74 -13.16
N ARG A 337 2.83 9.97 -13.63
CA ARG A 337 3.83 11.01 -13.31
C ARG A 337 3.59 11.51 -11.89
N VAL A 338 4.53 11.24 -11.00
CA VAL A 338 4.38 11.46 -9.56
C VAL A 338 5.49 12.34 -8.98
N ARG A 339 5.22 12.92 -7.81
CA ARG A 339 6.25 13.51 -6.94
C ARG A 339 6.77 12.46 -5.96
N GLY A 340 7.84 12.79 -5.23
CA GLY A 340 8.37 11.91 -4.18
C GLY A 340 7.42 11.72 -2.98
N THR A 341 6.52 12.68 -2.74
CA THR A 341 5.60 12.68 -1.59
C THR A 341 4.14 12.88 -2.01
N ILE A 342 3.23 12.45 -1.15
CA ILE A 342 1.77 12.66 -1.26
C ILE A 342 1.17 13.09 0.08
N PRO A 343 0.02 13.79 0.10
CA PRO A 343 -0.64 14.17 1.34
C PRO A 343 -0.94 12.97 2.25
N THR A 344 -0.64 13.10 3.54
CA THR A 344 -0.92 12.06 4.52
C THR A 344 -2.37 12.13 5.01
N GLN A 345 -3.02 10.98 5.14
CA GLN A 345 -4.30 10.85 5.83
C GLN A 345 -4.09 10.08 7.13
N TYR A 346 -4.55 10.65 8.24
CA TYR A 346 -4.50 10.01 9.56
C TYR A 346 -5.88 9.60 10.02
N LEU A 347 -5.94 8.48 10.72
CA LEU A 347 -7.11 8.01 11.45
C LEU A 347 -6.75 7.96 12.93
N MET A 348 -7.40 8.82 13.71
CA MET A 348 -7.14 9.00 15.13
C MET A 348 -8.43 8.75 15.92
N GLN A 349 -8.40 7.73 16.79
CA GLN A 349 -9.52 7.40 17.66
C GLN A 349 -9.09 7.43 19.12
N LEU A 350 -10.02 7.77 19.99
CA LEU A 350 -9.84 7.73 21.44
C LEU A 350 -10.91 6.85 22.06
N ILE A 351 -10.49 5.90 22.89
CA ILE A 351 -11.40 5.05 23.66
C ILE A 351 -11.30 5.51 25.11
N HIS A 352 -12.41 6.01 25.65
CA HIS A 352 -12.60 6.22 27.08
C HIS A 352 -13.17 4.94 27.66
N GLU A 353 -12.28 4.09 28.16
CA GLU A 353 -12.61 2.83 28.81
C GLU A 353 -12.84 3.10 30.29
N LYS A 354 -14.11 3.00 30.70
CA LYS A 354 -14.53 3.32 32.05
C LYS A 354 -14.34 2.13 32.98
N ASP A 355 -14.00 2.40 34.23
CA ASP A 355 -13.98 1.39 35.29
C ASP A 355 -15.36 0.73 35.48
N VAL A 356 -16.42 1.53 35.30
CA VAL A 356 -17.83 1.14 35.39
C VAL A 356 -18.62 1.71 34.19
N GLY A 357 -19.14 0.80 33.37
CA GLY A 357 -20.03 1.11 32.26
C GLY A 357 -19.40 0.86 30.89
N GLU A 358 -20.14 1.17 29.83
CA GLU A 358 -19.68 0.94 28.46
C GLU A 358 -18.59 1.95 28.05
N PRO A 359 -17.59 1.51 27.27
CA PRO A 359 -16.58 2.39 26.72
C PRO A 359 -17.21 3.39 25.76
N VAL A 360 -16.62 4.58 25.67
CA VAL A 360 -17.03 5.62 24.71
C VAL A 360 -15.90 5.85 23.71
N VAL A 361 -16.22 5.74 22.42
CA VAL A 361 -15.27 5.92 21.33
C VAL A 361 -15.48 7.30 20.70
N TYR A 362 -14.37 8.01 20.51
CA TYR A 362 -14.33 9.31 19.85
C TYR A 362 -13.41 9.23 18.64
N GLN A 363 -13.75 9.96 17.58
CA GLN A 363 -12.84 10.21 16.46
C GLN A 363 -12.26 11.61 16.61
N MET A 364 -10.94 11.73 16.60
CA MET A 364 -10.25 13.02 16.62
C MET A 364 -10.10 13.53 15.18
N PRO A 365 -10.69 14.68 14.84
CA PRO A 365 -10.47 15.29 13.54
C PRO A 365 -9.00 15.72 13.38
N ILE A 366 -8.39 15.31 12.27
CA ILE A 366 -7.04 15.75 11.88
C ILE A 366 -7.18 16.68 10.68
N ASP A 367 -6.58 17.85 10.74
CA ASP A 367 -6.57 18.80 9.64
C ASP A 367 -5.56 18.44 8.55
N ILE A 368 -5.60 19.18 7.44
CA ILE A 368 -4.72 18.94 6.29
C ILE A 368 -3.23 19.19 6.58
N THR A 369 -2.89 19.81 7.71
CA THR A 369 -1.51 20.00 8.17
C THR A 369 -1.06 18.89 9.11
N GLY A 370 -1.86 17.84 9.27
CA GLY A 370 -1.57 16.71 10.14
C GLY A 370 -1.82 16.99 11.63
N LYS A 371 -2.54 18.06 11.98
CA LYS A 371 -2.75 18.46 13.37
C LYS A 371 -4.14 18.05 13.87
N GLY A 372 -4.19 17.55 15.11
CA GLY A 372 -5.45 17.26 15.81
C GLY A 372 -5.36 17.56 17.31
N GLU A 373 -6.48 17.94 17.91
CA GLU A 373 -6.62 18.13 19.36
C GLU A 373 -7.99 17.61 19.80
N PHE A 374 -8.04 16.87 20.90
CA PHE A 374 -9.27 16.36 21.50
C PHE A 374 -9.13 16.33 23.01
N THR A 375 -10.21 16.65 23.73
CA THR A 375 -10.25 16.54 25.20
C THR A 375 -11.40 15.63 25.61
N ILE A 376 -11.08 14.59 26.38
CA ILE A 376 -12.07 13.75 27.04
C ILE A 376 -12.30 14.34 28.43
N GLU A 377 -13.56 14.64 28.72
CA GLU A 377 -14.00 15.16 30.02
C GLU A 377 -14.59 14.03 30.87
N ASN A 378 -14.60 14.22 32.19
CA ASN A 378 -15.10 13.25 33.17
C ASN A 378 -14.38 11.90 33.14
N VAL A 379 -13.05 11.93 33.05
CA VAL A 379 -12.22 10.73 33.18
C VAL A 379 -12.10 10.39 34.67
N GLY A 380 -12.63 9.23 35.08
CA GLY A 380 -12.53 8.72 36.45
C GLY A 380 -11.11 8.33 36.85
N ASP A 381 -10.87 8.17 38.15
CA ASP A 381 -9.55 7.86 38.71
C ASP A 381 -9.00 6.51 38.23
N ASP A 382 -9.88 5.55 37.94
CA ASP A 382 -9.56 4.20 37.47
C ASP A 382 -9.88 4.01 35.97
N ASP A 383 -10.30 5.06 35.26
CA ASP A 383 -10.58 5.02 33.83
C ASP A 383 -9.28 4.98 33.01
N LEU A 384 -9.34 4.32 31.85
CA LEU A 384 -8.28 4.33 30.85
C LEU A 384 -8.70 5.19 29.65
N VAL A 385 -7.71 5.88 29.09
CA VAL A 385 -7.80 6.54 27.80
C VAL A 385 -6.84 5.86 26.85
N VAL A 386 -7.38 5.29 25.79
CA VAL A 386 -6.62 4.65 24.70
C VAL A 386 -6.59 5.61 23.54
N VAL A 387 -5.41 5.92 23.02
CA VAL A 387 -5.24 6.66 21.77
C VAL A 387 -4.81 5.66 20.69
N VAL A 388 -5.68 5.44 19.72
CA VAL A 388 -5.43 4.58 18.57
C VAL A 388 -4.94 5.47 17.42
N ILE A 389 -3.74 5.17 16.94
CA ILE A 389 -3.02 6.00 15.97
C ILE A 389 -2.77 5.19 14.71
N SER A 390 -3.30 5.64 13.58
CA SER A 390 -3.08 5.02 12.28
C SER A 390 -2.92 6.05 11.18
N ALA A 391 -2.20 5.70 10.11
CA ALA A 391 -2.26 6.39 8.83
C ALA A 391 -3.11 5.57 7.86
N VAL A 392 -3.85 6.21 6.96
CA VAL A 392 -4.75 5.56 5.98
C VAL A 392 -4.50 6.07 4.56
N THR A 393 -3.28 6.51 4.29
CA THR A 393 -2.86 6.98 2.96
C THR A 393 -2.70 5.79 2.01
N ARG A 394 -3.75 5.49 1.24
CA ARG A 394 -3.86 4.30 0.35
C ARG A 394 -2.64 4.03 -0.54
N ALA A 395 -2.10 5.07 -1.18
CA ALA A 395 -1.01 4.91 -2.13
C ALA A 395 0.38 4.79 -1.50
N SER A 396 0.52 4.99 -0.18
CA SER A 396 1.82 4.87 0.51
C SER A 396 1.88 3.59 1.35
N THR A 397 3.00 2.89 1.25
CA THR A 397 3.36 1.71 2.07
C THR A 397 4.48 2.02 3.06
N LEU A 398 4.96 3.26 3.07
CA LEU A 398 6.09 3.72 3.87
C LEU A 398 5.61 4.28 5.22
N PRO A 399 6.44 4.19 6.28
CA PRO A 399 6.09 4.77 7.56
C PRO A 399 6.06 6.30 7.50
N THR A 400 5.11 6.91 8.20
CA THR A 400 5.03 8.37 8.43
C THR A 400 5.26 8.69 9.89
N GLU A 401 6.04 9.73 10.18
CA GLU A 401 6.34 10.16 11.54
C GLU A 401 5.17 10.96 12.14
N TYR A 402 5.06 10.90 13.46
CA TYR A 402 4.13 11.72 14.22
C TYR A 402 4.62 11.94 15.64
N THR A 403 4.03 12.94 16.30
CA THR A 403 4.13 13.19 17.73
C THR A 403 2.73 13.25 18.36
N VAL A 404 2.54 12.52 19.45
CA VAL A 404 1.34 12.60 20.30
C VAL A 404 1.73 13.14 21.68
N THR A 405 0.94 14.05 22.21
CA THR A 405 1.14 14.63 23.56
C THR A 405 -0.12 14.43 24.39
N LEU A 406 0.07 13.93 25.61
CA LEU A 406 -0.96 13.68 26.61
C LEU A 406 -0.83 14.72 27.73
N ARG A 407 -1.95 15.34 28.14
CA ARG A 407 -1.99 16.39 29.16
C ARG A 407 -3.21 16.22 30.08
N GLU A 408 -3.00 16.47 31.37
CA GLU A 408 -4.03 16.46 32.43
C GLU A 408 -4.88 17.73 32.49
#